data_AF-A0A7C6YSM9-F1
#
_entry.id   AF-A0A7C6YSM9-F1
#
_cell.length_a   1.000
_cell.length_b   1.000
_cell.length_c   1.000
_cell.angle_alpha   90.00
_cell.angle_beta   90.00
_cell.angle_gamma   90.00
#
_symmetry.space_group_name_H-M   'P 1'
#
loop_
_entity.id
_entity.type
_entity.pdbx_description
1 polymer ?
#
loop_
_entity_poly.entity_id
_entity_poly.type
_entity_poly.pdbx_seq_one_letter_code
_entity_poly.pdbx_strand_id
1 'polypeptide(L)'
;MLLLFGALVLGFAAARFKLLPSFLEDKMKTIGTAALCLLLFSMGVSMGSNREIIAALPTLGFKAFILAVAIIAGSTLLVWAALKLTAKKASVGRHRRDLSR
;
A
#
# COMPACT_ATOMS: atom_id res chain seq x y z
N MET A 1 12.05 -5.57 -17.76
CA MET A 1 12.04 -5.92 -16.32
C MET A 1 13.29 -5.45 -15.60
N LEU A 2 14.50 -5.79 -16.06
CA LEU A 2 15.76 -5.33 -15.44
C LEU A 2 15.86 -3.79 -15.32
N LEU A 3 15.41 -3.07 -16.36
CA LEU A 3 15.38 -1.59 -16.37
C LEU A 3 14.43 -1.00 -15.32
N LEU A 4 13.30 -1.64 -15.03
CA LEU A 4 12.36 -1.19 -13.99
C LEU A 4 12.97 -1.38 -12.59
N PHE A 5 13.62 -2.52 -12.36
CA PHE A 5 14.36 -2.74 -11.12
C PHE A 5 15.53 -1.76 -10.98
N GLY A 6 16.27 -1.48 -12.06
CA GLY A 6 17.34 -0.49 -12.06
C GLY A 6 16.84 0.92 -11.74
N ALA A 7 15.76 1.35 -12.39
CA ALA A 7 15.13 2.65 -12.12
C ALA A 7 14.54 2.74 -10.70
N LEU A 8 13.99 1.64 -10.17
CA LEU A 8 13.48 1.58 -8.79
C LEU A 8 14.61 1.73 -7.77
N VAL A 9 15.72 1.02 -7.96
CA VAL A 9 16.90 1.10 -7.09
C VAL A 9 17.51 2.49 -7.17
N LEU A 10 17.62 3.05 -8.38
CA LEU A 10 18.15 4.40 -8.59
C LEU A 10 17.24 5.48 -7.99
N GLY A 11 15.91 5.33 -8.12
CA GLY A 11 14.94 6.22 -7.51
C GLY A 11 14.95 6.15 -5.98
N PHE A 12 15.10 4.96 -5.41
CA PHE A 12 15.22 4.78 -3.96
C PHE A 12 16.55 5.33 -3.42
N ALA A 13 17.66 5.16 -4.16
CA ALA A 13 18.95 5.75 -3.82
C ALA A 13 18.89 7.29 -3.90
N ALA A 14 18.26 7.84 -4.94
CA ALA A 14 18.03 9.27 -5.11
C ALA A 14 17.14 9.86 -4.01
N ALA A 15 16.14 9.11 -3.54
CA ALA A 15 15.30 9.51 -2.40
C ALA A 15 16.07 9.55 -1.07
N ARG A 16 17.13 8.73 -0.93
CA ARG A 16 17.98 8.68 0.27
C ARG A 16 19.12 9.71 0.25
N PHE A 17 19.59 10.10 -0.94
CA PHE A 17 20.42 11.28 -1.07
C PHE A 17 19.57 12.50 -0.71
N LYS A 18 20.00 13.20 0.32
CA LYS A 18 19.35 14.29 1.07
C LYS A 18 19.09 15.56 0.21
N LEU A 19 18.53 15.40 -0.99
CA LEU A 19 18.08 16.45 -1.93
C LEU A 19 16.62 16.85 -1.69
N LEU A 20 16.03 16.46 -0.57
CA LEU A 20 14.74 16.99 -0.15
C LEU A 20 15.03 18.24 0.69
N PRO A 21 15.10 19.46 0.10
CA PRO A 21 15.18 20.68 0.89
C PRO A 21 13.97 20.73 1.81
N SER A 22 14.17 21.19 3.03
CA SER A 22 13.17 21.39 4.09
C SER A 22 11.98 22.27 3.69
N PHE A 23 11.99 22.88 2.49
CA PHE A 23 10.90 23.66 1.91
C PHE A 23 9.93 22.83 1.05
N LEU A 24 10.35 21.63 0.66
CA LEU A 24 9.56 20.71 -0.15
C LEU A 24 8.69 19.79 0.69
N GLU A 25 8.94 19.64 2.00
CA GLU A 25 8.16 18.73 2.85
C GLU A 25 6.68 19.14 2.90
N ASP A 26 6.39 20.44 3.02
CA ASP A 26 5.02 20.96 3.02
C ASP A 26 4.38 20.99 1.62
N LYS A 27 5.14 21.36 0.58
CA LYS A 27 4.61 21.42 -0.80
C LYS A 27 4.50 20.06 -1.49
N MET A 28 5.34 19.08 -1.13
CA MET A 28 5.29 17.72 -1.68
C MET A 28 3.97 17.04 -1.40
N LYS A 29 3.40 17.23 -0.20
CA LYS A 29 2.12 16.63 0.15
C LYS A 29 1.00 17.14 -0.75
N THR A 30 0.96 18.44 -0.99
CA THR A 30 -0.04 19.08 -1.86
C THR A 30 0.18 18.72 -3.34
N ILE A 31 1.43 18.77 -3.82
CA ILE A 31 1.77 18.43 -5.21
C ILE A 31 1.51 16.94 -5.48
N GLY A 32 1.87 16.05 -4.55
CA GLY A 32 1.61 14.63 -4.65
C GLY A 32 0.13 14.32 -4.67
N THR A 33 -0.66 14.94 -3.78
CA THR A 33 -2.13 14.78 -3.79
C THR A 33 -2.74 15.31 -5.08
N ALA A 34 -2.30 16.48 -5.57
CA ALA A 34 -2.78 17.05 -6.82
C ALA A 34 -2.42 16.18 -8.03
N ALA A 35 -1.19 15.64 -8.08
CA ALA A 35 -0.74 14.73 -9.12
C ALA A 35 -1.51 13.41 -9.09
N LEU A 36 -1.72 12.82 -7.90
CA LEU A 36 -2.53 11.62 -7.73
C LEU A 36 -3.98 11.86 -8.16
N CYS A 37 -4.58 13.00 -7.79
CA CYS A 37 -5.91 13.38 -8.25
C CYS A 37 -5.98 13.49 -9.77
N LEU A 38 -5.03 14.18 -10.41
CA LEU A 38 -4.98 14.31 -11.87
C LEU A 38 -4.77 12.97 -12.57
N LEU A 39 -3.88 12.13 -12.06
CA LEU A 39 -3.62 10.79 -12.58
C LEU A 39 -4.85 9.89 -12.45
N LEU A 40 -5.46 9.86 -11.26
CA LEU A 40 -6.65 9.06 -10.99
C LEU A 40 -7.81 9.52 -11.85
N PHE A 41 -7.97 10.84 -12.01
CA PHE A 41 -8.96 11.42 -12.91
C PHE A 41 -8.73 11.00 -14.36
N SER A 42 -7.50 11.14 -14.86
CA SER A 42 -7.13 10.74 -16.22
C SER A 42 -7.36 9.23 -16.45
N MET A 43 -6.97 8.39 -15.50
CA MET A 43 -7.23 6.95 -15.54
C MET A 43 -8.72 6.65 -15.57
N GLY A 44 -9.51 7.32 -14.72
CA GLY A 44 -10.96 7.17 -14.66
C GLY A 44 -11.65 7.55 -15.98
N VAL A 45 -11.25 8.69 -16.58
CA VAL A 45 -11.76 9.14 -17.88
C VAL A 45 -11.38 8.16 -18.99
N SER A 46 -10.13 7.66 -19.00
CA SER A 46 -9.64 6.72 -20.01
C SER A 46 -10.35 5.36 -19.92
N MET A 47 -10.55 4.84 -18.71
CA MET A 47 -11.34 3.60 -18.50
C MET A 47 -12.83 3.80 -18.78
N GLY A 48 -13.40 4.96 -18.45
CA GLY A 48 -14.81 5.28 -18.67
C GLY A 48 -15.18 5.58 -20.13
N SER A 49 -14.23 6.01 -20.95
CA SER A 49 -14.47 6.22 -22.39
C SER A 49 -14.50 4.89 -23.18
N ASN A 50 -13.97 3.82 -22.60
CA ASN A 50 -13.84 2.53 -23.26
C ASN A 50 -15.09 1.65 -23.01
N ARG A 51 -15.96 1.53 -24.02
CA ARG A 51 -17.21 0.75 -23.94
C ARG A 51 -16.98 -0.72 -23.57
N GLU A 52 -15.83 -1.28 -23.92
CA GLU A 52 -15.45 -2.65 -23.59
C GLU A 52 -15.21 -2.84 -22.09
N ILE A 53 -14.51 -1.89 -21.45
CA ILE A 53 -14.33 -1.88 -19.98
C ILE A 53 -15.68 -1.71 -19.30
N ILE A 54 -16.52 -0.77 -19.75
CA ILE A 54 -17.87 -0.54 -19.21
C ILE A 54 -18.78 -1.75 -19.34
N ALA A 55 -18.76 -2.43 -20.50
CA ALA A 55 -19.56 -3.64 -20.72
C ALA A 55 -19.04 -4.83 -19.88
N ALA A 56 -17.75 -4.84 -19.57
CA ALA A 56 -17.12 -5.83 -18.70
C ALA A 56 -17.15 -5.42 -17.21
N LEU A 57 -17.55 -4.20 -16.83
CA LEU A 57 -17.70 -3.78 -15.43
C LEU A 57 -18.62 -4.68 -14.60
N PRO A 58 -19.75 -5.23 -15.10
CA PRO A 58 -20.57 -6.15 -14.32
C PRO A 58 -19.83 -7.44 -13.98
N THR A 59 -19.08 -8.00 -14.93
CA THR A 59 -18.32 -9.24 -14.75
C THR A 59 -17.03 -9.02 -13.95
N LEU A 60 -16.28 -7.94 -14.25
CA LEU A 60 -15.12 -7.51 -13.47
C LEU A 60 -15.52 -7.04 -12.06
N GLY A 61 -16.67 -6.38 -11.92
CA GLY A 61 -17.20 -5.89 -10.65
C GLY A 61 -17.55 -7.02 -9.70
N PHE A 62 -18.21 -8.07 -10.20
CA PHE A 62 -18.47 -9.27 -9.40
C PHE A 62 -17.17 -9.95 -8.97
N LYS A 63 -16.21 -10.08 -9.89
CA LYS A 63 -14.88 -10.63 -9.58
C LYS A 63 -14.12 -9.77 -8.57
N ALA A 64 -14.18 -8.45 -8.70
CA ALA A 64 -13.57 -7.50 -7.79
C ALA A 64 -14.22 -7.52 -6.40
N PHE A 65 -15.54 -7.72 -6.32
CA PHE A 65 -16.25 -7.86 -5.05
C PHE A 65 -15.79 -9.09 -4.28
N ILE A 66 -15.74 -10.25 -4.94
CA ILE A 66 -15.20 -11.48 -4.33
C ILE A 66 -13.75 -11.27 -3.88
N LEU A 67 -12.94 -10.62 -4.72
CA LEU A 67 -11.54 -10.33 -4.43
C LEU A 67 -11.41 -9.38 -3.22
N ALA A 68 -12.24 -8.34 -3.14
CA ALA A 68 -12.26 -7.41 -2.02
C ALA A 68 -12.63 -8.13 -0.71
N VAL A 69 -13.69 -8.94 -0.71
CA VAL A 69 -14.08 -9.73 0.48
C VAL A 69 -12.97 -10.71 0.87
N ALA A 70 -12.36 -11.40 -0.09
CA ALA A 70 -11.25 -12.31 0.16
C ALA A 70 -10.01 -11.59 0.74
N ILE A 71 -9.66 -10.41 0.22
CA ILE A 71 -8.57 -9.59 0.75
C ILE A 71 -8.87 -9.13 2.17
N ILE A 72 -10.07 -8.61 2.43
CA ILE A 72 -10.46 -8.12 3.76
C ILE A 72 -10.41 -9.28 4.76
N ALA A 73 -10.99 -10.43 4.40
CA ALA A 73 -10.96 -11.64 5.21
C ALA A 73 -9.52 -12.10 5.45
N GLY A 74 -8.71 -12.20 4.40
CA GLY A 74 -7.31 -12.63 4.48
C GLY A 74 -6.44 -11.68 5.32
N SER A 75 -6.57 -10.37 5.13
CA SER A 75 -5.84 -9.35 5.89
C SER A 75 -6.23 -9.39 7.37
N THR A 76 -7.53 -9.45 7.67
CA THR A 76 -8.03 -9.51 9.05
C THR A 76 -7.57 -10.79 9.76
N LEU A 77 -7.64 -11.93 9.09
CA LEU A 77 -7.13 -13.22 9.60
C LEU A 77 -5.63 -13.16 9.87
N LEU A 78 -4.86 -12.58 8.96
CA LEU A 78 -3.42 -12.49 9.07
C LEU A 78 -3.00 -11.59 10.24
N VAL A 79 -3.66 -10.44 10.41
CA VAL A 79 -3.45 -9.54 11.56
C VAL A 79 -3.82 -10.26 12.86
N TRP A 80 -4.95 -10.97 12.91
CA TRP A 80 -5.36 -11.71 14.10
C TRP A 80 -4.36 -12.83 14.45
N ALA A 81 -3.87 -13.57 13.46
CA ALA A 81 -2.84 -14.59 13.64
C ALA A 81 -1.51 -13.99 14.11
N ALA A 82 -1.09 -12.86 13.52
CA ALA A 82 0.11 -12.14 13.92
C ALA A 82 0.02 -11.64 15.37
N LEU A 83 -1.14 -11.12 15.78
CA LEU A 83 -1.41 -10.70 17.16
C LEU A 83 -1.38 -11.90 18.13
N LYS A 84 -2.00 -13.03 17.77
CA LYS A 84 -1.95 -14.27 18.58
C LYS A 84 -0.53 -14.78 18.77
N LEU A 85 0.28 -14.80 17.72
CA LEU A 85 1.69 -15.23 17.77
C LEU A 85 2.54 -14.27 18.58
N THR A 86 2.32 -12.97 18.43
CA THR A 86 3.04 -11.93 19.19
C THR A 86 2.61 -11.92 20.66
N ALA A 87 1.33 -12.13 20.97
CA ALA A 87 0.81 -12.24 22.33
C ALA A 87 1.33 -13.51 23.05
N LYS A 88 1.43 -14.64 22.33
CA LYS A 88 2.06 -15.87 22.87
C LYS A 88 3.56 -15.69 23.13
N LYS A 89 4.22 -14.81 22.39
CA LYS A 89 5.64 -14.45 22.59
C LYS A 89 5.81 -13.43 23.73
N ALA A 90 4.84 -12.55 23.94
CA ALA A 90 4.85 -11.55 25.02
C ALA A 90 4.65 -12.15 26.42
N SER A 91 3.99 -13.30 26.55
CA SER A 91 3.87 -14.02 27.83
C SER A 91 5.13 -14.82 28.20
N VAL A 92 5.95 -15.24 27.23
CA VAL A 92 7.25 -15.90 27.48
C VAL A 92 8.35 -14.88 27.80
N GLY A 93 8.25 -13.65 27.28
CA GLY A 93 9.20 -12.57 27.58
C GLY A 93 8.98 -11.85 28.93
N ARG A 94 7.83 -12.04 29.58
CA ARG A 94 7.51 -11.33 30.83
C ARG A 94 8.08 -12.03 32.07
N HIS A 95 8.14 -13.35 32.07
CA HIS A 95 8.62 -14.15 33.21
C HIS A 95 10.14 -14.00 33.51
N ARG A 96 10.91 -13.33 32.65
CA ARG A 96 12.36 -13.08 32.88
C ARG A 96 12.67 -11.67 33.42
N ARG A 97 11.68 -10.79 33.58
CA ARG A 97 11.89 -9.47 34.23
C ARG A 97 11.57 -9.48 35.72
N ASP A 98 10.76 -10.43 36.18
CA ASP A 98 10.41 -10.56 37.59
C ASP A 98 11.43 -11.38 38.41
N LEU A 99 12.35 -12.13 37.76
CA LEU A 99 13.44 -12.87 38.44
C LEU A 99 14.75 -12.07 38.52
N SER A 100 14.71 -10.77 38.20
CA SER A 100 15.87 -9.87 38.26
C SER A 100 15.60 -8.61 39.09
N ARG A 101 14.52 -8.62 39.88
CA ARG A 101 14.31 -7.75 41.02
C ARG A 101 14.34 -8.57 42.29
#